data_AF-A0A536MRK9-F1
#
_entry.id   AF-A0A536MRK9-F1
#
_cell.length_a   1.000
_cell.length_b   1.000
_cell.length_c   1.000
_cell.angle_alpha   90.00
_cell.angle_beta   90.00
_cell.angle_gamma   90.00
#
_symmetry.space_group_name_H-M   'P 1'
#
loop_
_entity.id
_entity.type
_entity.pdbx_description
1 polymer ?
#
loop_
_entity_poly.entity_id
_entity_poly.type
_entity_poly.pdbx_seq_one_letter_code
_entity_poly.pdbx_strand_id
1 'polypeptide(L)'
;KDGVITVEESKGIEDELKLVDGMQFDKGYISPYMVTDATRMEAVLEDPYILITEKKVSAVADLLPVLEKVVQSGKPLLIIAEDVEGEAQATIIVNKLRGTFTAVAVKAPGFGDRRKAMLQDIAILTGGQVISDELGLKLDSVQLNQLGKARRVTVTKDDTTVVEGAGKQDEIKGRINQIKAEIEKTTSDWDKEKLQERLAKLAGGVAVIKVGAATETELKEKKHRMEDAVSATRAAVEEGIVPGGGAVLVHSIKALDNMKVSGDEATGVQLVRRALEEPLRQIVNNAGWEGSVVVEKVKGLPKGQGFDANKGEYTDMVKAGIVDPTKVTRSALQNAASIAAMLLTTEALVSDIPEKKPAAPAPSMPDY
;
A
#
# COMPACT_ATOMS: atom_id res chain seq x y z
N LYS A 1 -3.13 14.93 7.69
CA LYS A 1 -3.81 13.63 7.82
C LYS A 1 -3.92 12.94 6.46
N ASP A 2 -4.18 13.70 5.39
CA ASP A 2 -4.46 13.15 4.05
C ASP A 2 -3.33 13.36 3.01
N GLY A 3 -2.12 13.72 3.47
CA GLY A 3 -0.96 13.88 2.59
C GLY A 3 -0.38 12.52 2.20
N VAL A 4 -0.05 12.35 0.92
CA VAL A 4 0.54 11.10 0.41
C VAL A 4 2.06 11.24 0.41
N ILE A 5 2.76 10.30 1.03
CA ILE A 5 4.23 10.22 0.99
C ILE A 5 4.61 8.99 0.17
N THR A 6 5.39 9.17 -0.90
CA THR A 6 5.97 8.09 -1.69
C THR A 6 7.49 8.10 -1.56
N VAL A 7 8.10 6.92 -1.64
CA VAL A 7 9.56 6.75 -1.59
C VAL A 7 10.03 6.27 -2.95
N GLU A 8 10.99 6.98 -3.53
CA GLU A 8 11.54 6.71 -4.84
C GLU A 8 13.07 6.64 -4.79
N GLU A 9 13.66 6.05 -5.82
CA GLU A 9 15.12 6.01 -5.97
C GLU A 9 15.62 7.32 -6.58
N SER A 10 16.61 7.92 -5.93
CA SER A 10 17.36 9.05 -6.47
C SER A 10 18.39 8.56 -7.48
N LYS A 11 18.70 9.42 -8.47
CA LYS A 11 19.86 9.22 -9.36
C LYS A 11 21.17 9.70 -8.72
N GLY A 12 21.08 10.47 -7.63
CA GLY A 12 22.21 10.98 -6.88
C GLY A 12 22.50 10.18 -5.61
N ILE A 13 23.56 10.57 -4.91
CA ILE A 13 23.96 9.96 -3.63
C ILE A 13 23.15 10.57 -2.47
N GLU A 14 22.65 11.79 -2.62
CA GLU A 14 21.93 12.51 -1.59
C GLU A 14 20.43 12.19 -1.58
N ASP A 15 19.84 12.26 -0.38
CA ASP A 15 18.40 12.16 -0.20
C ASP A 15 17.74 13.52 -0.50
N GLU A 16 16.66 13.52 -1.27
CA GLU A 16 15.90 14.72 -1.62
C GLU A 16 14.44 14.57 -1.21
N LEU A 17 13.83 15.64 -0.67
CA LEU A 17 12.38 15.72 -0.48
C LEU A 17 11.79 16.69 -1.49
N LYS A 18 10.80 16.23 -2.28
CA LYS A 18 10.06 17.09 -3.21
C LYS A 18 8.57 17.02 -2.93
N LEU A 19 7.93 18.18 -2.90
CA LEU A 19 6.47 18.28 -2.94
C LEU A 19 6.07 18.47 -4.39
N VAL A 20 5.23 17.56 -4.90
CA VAL A 20 4.77 17.58 -6.28
C VAL A 20 3.26 17.44 -6.34
N ASP A 21 2.67 17.85 -7.45
CA ASP A 21 1.25 17.64 -7.67
C ASP A 21 0.96 16.15 -7.89
N GLY A 22 -0.08 15.65 -7.26
CA GLY A 22 -0.46 14.24 -7.36
C GLY A 22 -1.66 13.92 -6.48
N MET A 23 -2.16 12.70 -6.58
CA MET A 23 -3.29 12.22 -5.79
C MET A 23 -3.20 10.71 -5.53
N GLN A 24 -3.78 10.26 -4.42
CA GLN A 24 -4.02 8.84 -4.14
C GLN A 24 -5.52 8.58 -3.98
N PHE A 25 -5.98 7.43 -4.46
CA PHE A 25 -7.33 6.94 -4.22
C PHE A 25 -7.36 5.43 -3.95
N ASP A 26 -8.36 5.01 -3.19
CA ASP A 26 -8.43 3.71 -2.52
C ASP A 26 -9.03 2.65 -3.46
N LYS A 27 -8.40 2.47 -4.62
CA LYS A 27 -8.68 1.42 -5.60
C LYS A 27 -7.37 0.88 -6.15
N GLY A 28 -7.09 -0.39 -5.90
CA GLY A 28 -5.93 -1.08 -6.43
C GLY A 28 -6.18 -1.76 -7.78
N TYR A 29 -5.20 -2.57 -8.20
CA TYR A 29 -5.29 -3.35 -9.43
C TYR A 29 -6.44 -4.35 -9.35
N ILE A 30 -7.14 -4.55 -10.48
CA ILE A 30 -8.23 -5.55 -10.53
C ILE A 30 -7.73 -6.99 -10.51
N SER A 31 -6.43 -7.21 -10.79
CA SER A 31 -5.83 -8.53 -10.83
C SER A 31 -4.35 -8.48 -10.42
N PRO A 32 -3.88 -9.37 -9.52
CA PRO A 32 -2.47 -9.47 -9.16
C PRO A 32 -1.54 -9.77 -10.35
N TYR A 33 -2.06 -10.32 -11.45
CA TYR A 33 -1.27 -10.57 -12.65
C TYR A 33 -0.83 -9.28 -13.39
N MET A 34 -1.31 -8.11 -12.95
CA MET A 34 -0.91 -6.80 -13.49
C MET A 34 0.29 -6.20 -12.75
N VAL A 35 0.76 -6.84 -11.68
CA VAL A 35 1.94 -6.42 -10.89
C VAL A 35 3.19 -6.39 -11.78
N THR A 36 3.99 -5.34 -11.62
CA THR A 36 5.29 -5.19 -12.31
C THR A 36 6.46 -5.52 -11.40
N ASP A 37 6.30 -5.31 -10.10
CA ASP A 37 7.27 -5.69 -9.07
C ASP A 37 6.66 -6.78 -8.18
N ALA A 38 7.03 -8.03 -8.45
CA ALA A 38 6.53 -9.19 -7.71
C ALA A 38 7.06 -9.27 -6.27
N THR A 39 8.14 -8.55 -5.94
CA THR A 39 8.68 -8.52 -4.58
C THR A 39 7.87 -7.60 -3.69
N ARG A 40 7.46 -6.45 -4.23
CA ARG A 40 6.68 -5.42 -3.53
C ARG A 40 5.17 -5.57 -3.73
N MET A 41 4.74 -6.45 -4.64
CA MET A 41 3.35 -6.65 -5.04
C MET A 41 2.67 -5.35 -5.49
N GLU A 42 3.38 -4.57 -6.31
CA GLU A 42 2.90 -3.31 -6.88
C GLU A 42 3.07 -3.27 -8.40
N ALA A 43 2.21 -2.51 -9.07
CA ALA A 43 2.35 -2.16 -10.47
C ALA A 43 2.84 -0.71 -10.57
N VAL A 44 4.07 -0.53 -11.05
CA VAL A 44 4.74 0.75 -11.26
C VAL A 44 4.74 1.04 -12.76
N LEU A 45 4.11 2.15 -13.12
CA LEU A 45 4.04 2.65 -14.48
C LEU A 45 4.79 3.99 -14.57
N GLU A 46 5.89 4.00 -15.33
CA GLU A 46 6.66 5.21 -15.62
C GLU A 46 6.16 5.85 -16.93
N ASP A 47 5.93 7.17 -16.89
CA ASP A 47 5.36 7.98 -17.98
C ASP A 47 4.12 7.35 -18.67
N PRO A 48 3.08 6.91 -17.93
CA PRO A 48 1.94 6.24 -18.52
C PRO A 48 0.96 7.21 -19.20
N TYR A 49 0.24 6.68 -20.18
CA TYR A 49 -1.06 7.21 -20.55
C TYR A 49 -2.13 6.76 -19.56
N ILE A 50 -3.16 7.57 -19.37
CA ILE A 50 -4.26 7.32 -18.43
C ILE A 50 -5.59 7.42 -19.17
N LEU A 51 -6.25 6.28 -19.38
CA LEU A 51 -7.62 6.21 -19.88
C LEU A 51 -8.59 6.35 -18.71
N ILE A 52 -9.46 7.35 -18.78
CA ILE A 52 -10.44 7.66 -17.74
C ILE A 52 -11.82 7.50 -18.37
N THR A 53 -12.60 6.53 -17.91
CA THR A 53 -13.94 6.25 -18.44
C THR A 53 -14.95 6.01 -17.34
N GLU A 54 -16.18 6.47 -17.55
CA GLU A 54 -17.30 6.16 -16.64
C GLU A 54 -17.88 4.77 -16.90
N LYS A 55 -17.55 4.16 -18.05
CA LYS A 55 -18.13 2.90 -18.49
C LYS A 55 -17.49 1.70 -17.81
N LYS A 56 -18.29 0.64 -17.72
CA LYS A 56 -17.79 -0.73 -17.58
C LYS A 56 -17.17 -1.19 -18.90
N VAL A 57 -16.01 -1.84 -18.83
CA VAL A 57 -15.29 -2.36 -19.99
C VAL A 57 -15.24 -3.88 -19.91
N SER A 58 -16.01 -4.56 -20.76
CA SER A 58 -16.08 -6.03 -20.81
C SER A 58 -15.56 -6.60 -22.13
N ALA A 59 -15.79 -5.91 -23.24
CA ALA A 59 -15.36 -6.33 -24.57
C ALA A 59 -13.98 -5.76 -24.91
N VAL A 60 -13.12 -6.59 -25.52
CA VAL A 60 -11.80 -6.14 -25.99
C VAL A 60 -11.93 -5.11 -27.12
N ALA A 61 -12.98 -5.21 -27.94
CA ALA A 61 -13.24 -4.33 -29.07
C ALA A 61 -13.31 -2.85 -28.69
N ASP A 62 -13.83 -2.54 -27.49
CA ASP A 62 -13.91 -1.17 -26.98
C ASP A 62 -12.53 -0.59 -26.63
N LEU A 63 -11.56 -1.45 -26.28
CA LEU A 63 -10.21 -1.04 -25.92
C LEU A 63 -9.23 -1.06 -27.09
N LEU A 64 -9.45 -1.90 -28.11
CA LEU A 64 -8.52 -2.07 -29.23
C LEU A 64 -8.03 -0.75 -29.83
N PRO A 65 -8.90 0.23 -30.16
CA PRO A 65 -8.45 1.48 -30.80
C PRO A 65 -7.52 2.32 -29.92
N VAL A 66 -7.69 2.27 -28.59
CA VAL A 66 -6.81 2.96 -27.64
C VAL A 66 -5.53 2.16 -27.43
N LEU A 67 -5.65 0.84 -27.24
CA LEU A 67 -4.52 -0.04 -27.02
C LEU A 67 -3.53 0.03 -28.17
N GLU A 68 -3.99 -0.03 -29.42
CA GLU A 68 -3.13 0.07 -30.61
C GLU A 68 -2.32 1.37 -30.63
N LYS A 69 -2.98 2.51 -30.37
CA LYS A 69 -2.32 3.83 -30.34
C LYS A 69 -1.30 3.94 -29.22
N VAL A 70 -1.62 3.40 -28.03
CA VAL A 70 -0.71 3.47 -26.87
C VAL A 70 0.46 2.50 -27.05
N VAL A 71 0.23 1.29 -27.57
CA VAL A 71 1.28 0.32 -27.88
C VAL A 71 2.28 0.90 -28.89
N GLN A 72 1.80 1.60 -29.93
CA GLN A 72 2.67 2.29 -30.90
C GLN A 72 3.55 3.37 -30.26
N SER A 73 3.10 3.98 -29.16
CA SER A 73 3.89 4.97 -28.42
C SER A 73 4.96 4.36 -27.51
N GLY A 74 4.92 3.04 -27.28
CA GLY A 74 5.83 2.33 -26.39
C GLY A 74 5.66 2.65 -24.90
N LYS A 75 4.62 3.42 -24.53
CA LYS A 75 4.37 3.83 -23.14
C LYS A 75 3.36 2.90 -22.45
N PRO A 76 3.41 2.74 -21.11
CA PRO A 76 2.39 1.97 -20.38
C PRO A 76 1.01 2.66 -20.37
N LEU A 77 -0.04 1.91 -20.01
CA LEU A 77 -1.40 2.43 -19.87
C LEU A 77 -2.01 2.10 -18.51
N LEU A 78 -2.52 3.12 -17.83
CA LEU A 78 -3.46 2.98 -16.73
C LEU A 78 -4.90 3.09 -17.27
N ILE A 79 -5.76 2.14 -16.93
CA ILE A 79 -7.18 2.17 -17.25
C ILE A 79 -7.97 2.37 -15.96
N ILE A 80 -8.67 3.49 -15.85
CA ILE A 80 -9.59 3.80 -14.76
C ILE A 80 -11.01 3.74 -15.32
N ALA A 81 -11.78 2.73 -14.92
CA ALA A 81 -13.12 2.45 -15.42
C ALA A 81 -14.07 2.10 -14.26
N GLU A 82 -15.39 2.13 -14.46
CA GLU A 82 -16.33 1.64 -13.44
C GLU A 82 -15.96 0.20 -13.01
N ASP A 83 -15.73 -0.66 -13.99
CA ASP A 83 -15.13 -1.97 -13.82
C ASP A 83 -14.46 -2.40 -15.14
N VAL A 84 -13.50 -3.32 -15.04
CA VAL A 84 -12.92 -3.99 -16.21
C VAL A 84 -12.99 -5.49 -15.96
N GLU A 85 -13.71 -6.20 -16.83
CA GLU A 85 -14.00 -7.63 -16.65
C GLU A 85 -13.96 -8.38 -17.98
N GLY A 86 -14.24 -9.68 -17.93
CA GLY A 86 -14.46 -10.50 -19.12
C GLY A 86 -13.25 -10.57 -20.06
N GLU A 87 -13.52 -10.44 -21.36
CA GLU A 87 -12.51 -10.56 -22.41
C GLU A 87 -11.48 -9.42 -22.35
N ALA A 88 -11.92 -8.20 -22.02
CA ALA A 88 -11.03 -7.06 -21.87
C ALA A 88 -9.98 -7.31 -20.77
N GLN A 89 -10.42 -7.77 -19.59
CA GLN A 89 -9.52 -8.10 -18.47
C GLN A 89 -8.54 -9.21 -18.85
N ALA A 90 -9.03 -10.30 -19.45
CA ALA A 90 -8.21 -11.42 -19.86
C ALA A 90 -7.14 -10.98 -20.88
N THR A 91 -7.51 -10.12 -21.83
CA THR A 91 -6.58 -9.60 -22.85
C THR A 91 -5.46 -8.78 -22.23
N ILE A 92 -5.77 -7.89 -21.27
CA ILE A 92 -4.76 -7.09 -20.56
C ILE A 92 -3.79 -8.01 -19.82
N ILE A 93 -4.31 -9.00 -19.09
CA ILE A 93 -3.49 -9.96 -18.32
C ILE A 93 -2.56 -10.75 -19.25
N VAL A 94 -3.10 -11.32 -20.34
CA VAL A 94 -2.31 -12.14 -21.28
C VAL A 94 -1.21 -11.31 -21.94
N ASN A 95 -1.49 -10.06 -22.35
CA ASN A 95 -0.48 -9.19 -22.94
C ASN A 95 0.59 -8.77 -21.94
N LYS A 96 0.20 -8.53 -20.68
CA LYS A 96 1.16 -8.23 -19.60
C LYS A 96 2.08 -9.43 -19.34
N LEU A 97 1.52 -10.64 -19.20
CA LEU A 97 2.29 -11.86 -18.96
C LEU A 97 3.23 -12.21 -20.12
N ARG A 98 2.84 -11.90 -21.36
CA ARG A 98 3.69 -12.09 -22.55
C ARG A 98 4.76 -11.00 -22.71
N GLY A 99 4.71 -9.93 -21.92
CA GLY A 99 5.62 -8.79 -22.04
C GLY A 99 5.39 -7.93 -23.29
N THR A 100 4.31 -8.13 -24.05
CA THR A 100 4.00 -7.37 -25.26
C THR A 100 3.76 -5.89 -24.94
N PHE A 101 3.07 -5.63 -23.83
CA PHE A 101 2.66 -4.30 -23.42
C PHE A 101 2.26 -4.30 -21.94
N THR A 102 2.52 -3.20 -21.24
CA THR A 102 2.15 -3.06 -19.83
C THR A 102 0.91 -2.18 -19.70
N ALA A 103 -0.21 -2.78 -19.31
CA ALA A 103 -1.40 -2.09 -18.87
C ALA A 103 -1.83 -2.57 -17.48
N VAL A 104 -2.36 -1.62 -16.70
CA VAL A 104 -2.94 -1.88 -15.38
C VAL A 104 -4.34 -1.29 -15.37
N ALA A 105 -5.31 -2.08 -14.95
CA ALA A 105 -6.68 -1.64 -14.79
C ALA A 105 -7.03 -1.52 -13.32
N VAL A 106 -7.71 -0.42 -12.98
CA VAL A 106 -8.19 -0.09 -11.64
C VAL A 106 -9.64 0.35 -11.73
N LYS A 107 -10.43 0.09 -10.67
CA LYS A 107 -11.81 0.58 -10.62
C LYS A 107 -11.82 2.08 -10.32
N ALA A 108 -12.84 2.77 -10.80
CA ALA A 108 -13.07 4.17 -10.53
C ALA A 108 -13.37 4.37 -9.03
N PRO A 109 -12.85 5.43 -8.39
CA PRO A 109 -13.16 5.74 -7.01
C PRO A 109 -14.56 6.32 -6.86
N GLY A 110 -15.22 6.02 -5.74
CA GLY A 110 -16.57 6.50 -5.47
C GLY A 110 -17.68 5.78 -6.24
N PHE A 111 -18.92 6.24 -6.02
CA PHE A 111 -20.15 5.69 -6.60
C PHE A 111 -21.08 6.82 -7.05
N GLY A 112 -21.93 6.57 -8.05
CA GLY A 112 -22.90 7.54 -8.57
C GLY A 112 -22.23 8.86 -9.01
N ASP A 113 -22.86 9.99 -8.71
CA ASP A 113 -22.34 11.32 -9.08
C ASP A 113 -20.98 11.63 -8.46
N ARG A 114 -20.66 11.05 -7.29
CA ARG A 114 -19.33 11.20 -6.69
C ARG A 114 -18.26 10.56 -7.56
N ARG A 115 -18.55 9.42 -8.20
CA ARG A 115 -17.61 8.78 -9.13
C ARG A 115 -17.33 9.70 -10.31
N LYS A 116 -18.37 10.26 -10.93
CA LYS A 116 -18.23 11.21 -12.04
C LYS A 116 -17.37 12.42 -11.63
N ALA A 117 -17.67 13.00 -10.47
CA ALA A 117 -16.93 14.14 -9.95
C ALA A 117 -15.45 13.82 -9.65
N MET A 118 -15.16 12.63 -9.12
CA MET A 118 -13.79 12.18 -8.85
C MET A 118 -13.02 11.81 -10.12
N LEU A 119 -13.68 11.21 -11.12
CA LEU A 119 -13.07 10.96 -12.44
C LEU A 119 -12.70 12.28 -13.12
N GLN A 120 -13.55 13.31 -12.99
CA GLN A 120 -13.23 14.65 -13.46
C GLN A 120 -12.03 15.25 -12.71
N ASP A 121 -11.92 15.03 -11.40
CA ASP A 121 -10.76 15.50 -10.61
C ASP A 121 -9.46 14.84 -11.13
N ILE A 122 -9.49 13.52 -11.39
CA ILE A 122 -8.35 12.78 -11.97
C ILE A 122 -8.02 13.30 -13.38
N ALA A 123 -9.04 13.55 -14.20
CA ALA A 123 -8.87 14.07 -15.56
C ALA A 123 -8.18 15.43 -15.54
N ILE A 124 -8.62 16.35 -14.68
CA ILE A 124 -8.00 17.69 -14.52
C ILE A 124 -6.56 17.57 -14.02
N LEU A 125 -6.30 16.72 -13.02
CA LEU A 125 -4.94 16.51 -12.49
C LEU A 125 -3.98 15.97 -13.56
N THR A 126 -4.46 15.07 -14.43
CA THR A 126 -3.64 14.36 -15.42
C THR A 126 -3.64 15.02 -16.80
N GLY A 127 -4.48 16.05 -17.01
CA GLY A 127 -4.67 16.71 -18.30
C GLY A 127 -5.44 15.87 -19.32
N GLY A 128 -6.16 14.84 -18.86
CA GLY A 128 -6.99 13.96 -19.69
C GLY A 128 -8.45 14.42 -19.80
N GLN A 129 -9.26 13.63 -20.51
CA GLN A 129 -10.70 13.79 -20.59
C GLN A 129 -11.41 12.54 -20.08
N VAL A 130 -12.53 12.73 -19.38
CA VAL A 130 -13.40 11.62 -18.99
C VAL A 130 -14.20 11.17 -20.21
N ILE A 131 -14.01 9.92 -20.63
CA ILE A 131 -14.76 9.32 -21.72
C ILE A 131 -16.13 8.88 -21.18
N SER A 132 -17.17 9.58 -21.62
CA SER A 132 -18.57 9.36 -21.22
C SER A 132 -19.50 9.56 -22.40
N ASP A 133 -20.53 8.71 -22.51
CA ASP A 133 -21.58 8.84 -23.53
C ASP A 133 -22.37 10.14 -23.37
N GLU A 134 -22.49 10.65 -22.14
CA GLU A 134 -23.18 11.92 -21.84
C GLU A 134 -22.48 13.11 -22.51
N LEU A 135 -21.17 13.00 -22.73
CA LEU A 135 -20.35 13.98 -23.43
C LEU A 135 -20.17 13.65 -24.92
N GLY A 136 -20.85 12.60 -25.41
CA GLY A 136 -20.74 12.13 -26.79
C GLY A 136 -19.40 11.45 -27.13
N LEU A 137 -18.62 11.07 -26.12
CA LEU A 137 -17.30 10.45 -26.29
C LEU A 137 -17.40 8.93 -26.16
N LYS A 138 -17.04 8.21 -27.22
CA LYS A 138 -17.05 6.74 -27.24
C LYS A 138 -15.63 6.18 -27.12
N LEU A 139 -15.50 5.03 -26.45
CA LEU A 139 -14.22 4.35 -26.24
C LEU A 139 -13.53 3.95 -27.56
N ASP A 140 -14.32 3.58 -28.57
CA ASP A 140 -13.84 3.17 -29.89
C ASP A 140 -13.19 4.29 -30.73
N SER A 141 -13.38 5.55 -30.35
CA SER A 141 -12.95 6.74 -31.10
C SER A 141 -11.97 7.64 -30.34
N VAL A 142 -11.53 7.19 -29.16
CA VAL A 142 -10.61 7.93 -28.29
C VAL A 142 -9.27 8.21 -28.98
N GLN A 143 -8.78 9.43 -28.81
CA GLN A 143 -7.50 9.90 -29.33
C GLN A 143 -6.46 10.05 -28.22
N LEU A 144 -5.16 9.97 -28.56
CA LEU A 144 -4.07 10.05 -27.59
C LEU A 144 -4.02 11.38 -26.81
N ASN A 145 -4.56 12.46 -27.38
CA ASN A 145 -4.65 13.77 -26.72
C ASN A 145 -5.79 13.86 -25.70
N GLN A 146 -6.68 12.87 -25.65
CA GLN A 146 -7.75 12.76 -24.65
C GLN A 146 -7.34 11.93 -23.44
N LEU A 147 -6.23 11.18 -23.54
CA LEU A 147 -5.68 10.41 -22.44
C LEU A 147 -4.91 11.34 -21.50
N GLY A 148 -5.09 11.12 -20.20
CA GLY A 148 -4.27 11.76 -19.18
C GLY A 148 -2.83 11.27 -19.23
N LYS A 149 -1.92 12.02 -18.60
CA LYS A 149 -0.52 11.66 -18.45
C LYS A 149 -0.06 11.95 -17.02
N ALA A 150 0.95 11.20 -16.58
CA ALA A 150 1.64 11.46 -15.32
C ALA A 150 3.12 11.06 -15.47
N ARG A 151 3.99 11.56 -14.59
CA ARG A 151 5.38 11.05 -14.53
C ARG A 151 5.39 9.60 -14.08
N ARG A 152 4.64 9.28 -13.02
CA ARG A 152 4.61 7.93 -12.44
C ARG A 152 3.25 7.61 -11.84
N VAL A 153 2.81 6.37 -12.01
CA VAL A 153 1.67 5.80 -11.29
C VAL A 153 2.12 4.54 -10.57
N THR A 154 1.75 4.42 -9.29
CA THR A 154 1.97 3.19 -8.50
C THR A 154 0.63 2.64 -8.04
N VAL A 155 0.37 1.37 -8.33
CA VAL A 155 -0.87 0.68 -8.00
C VAL A 155 -0.57 -0.51 -7.10
N THR A 156 -1.13 -0.53 -5.91
CA THR A 156 -1.06 -1.67 -4.98
C THR A 156 -2.35 -2.49 -5.05
N LYS A 157 -2.51 -3.46 -4.15
CA LYS A 157 -3.76 -4.22 -4.00
C LYS A 157 -4.96 -3.33 -3.70
N ASP A 158 -4.75 -2.26 -2.93
CA ASP A 158 -5.83 -1.47 -2.35
C ASP A 158 -5.81 0.00 -2.81
N ASP A 159 -4.66 0.52 -3.29
CA ASP A 159 -4.47 1.93 -3.60
C ASP A 159 -3.91 2.17 -5.00
N THR A 160 -4.23 3.34 -5.57
CA THR A 160 -3.57 3.91 -6.75
C THR A 160 -3.06 5.30 -6.42
N THR A 161 -1.78 5.55 -6.67
CA THR A 161 -1.12 6.83 -6.49
C THR A 161 -0.62 7.37 -7.83
N VAL A 162 -1.04 8.58 -8.18
CA VAL A 162 -0.62 9.32 -9.38
C VAL A 162 0.32 10.44 -8.95
N VAL A 163 1.53 10.45 -9.48
CA VAL A 163 2.60 11.41 -9.13
C VAL A 163 2.95 12.24 -10.36
N GLU A 164 2.95 13.57 -10.20
CA GLU A 164 3.21 14.57 -11.24
C GLU A 164 2.33 14.37 -12.47
N GLY A 165 1.01 14.58 -12.29
CA GLY A 165 0.05 14.62 -13.38
C GLY A 165 0.32 15.79 -14.33
N ALA A 166 0.07 15.60 -15.63
CA ALA A 166 0.33 16.61 -16.67
C ALA A 166 -0.79 17.67 -16.81
N GLY A 167 -1.65 17.81 -15.79
CA GLY A 167 -2.71 18.80 -15.75
C GLY A 167 -2.19 20.23 -15.66
N LYS A 168 -2.97 21.20 -16.18
CA LYS A 168 -2.58 22.60 -16.07
C LYS A 168 -2.85 23.12 -14.65
N GLN A 169 -1.86 23.80 -14.08
CA GLN A 169 -1.95 24.38 -12.73
C GLN A 169 -3.18 25.26 -12.52
N ASP A 170 -3.56 26.07 -13.52
CA ASP A 170 -4.73 26.96 -13.42
C ASP A 170 -6.05 26.17 -13.41
N GLU A 171 -6.13 25.07 -14.16
CA GLU A 171 -7.31 24.20 -14.17
C GLU A 171 -7.45 23.45 -12.84
N ILE A 172 -6.33 22.97 -12.27
CA ILE A 172 -6.29 22.33 -10.94
C ILE A 172 -6.72 23.32 -9.86
N LYS A 173 -6.15 24.54 -9.84
CA LYS A 173 -6.54 25.60 -8.89
C LYS A 173 -8.00 25.99 -9.04
N GLY A 174 -8.48 26.11 -10.28
CA GLY A 174 -9.88 26.36 -10.58
C GLY A 174 -10.78 25.29 -9.97
N ARG A 175 -10.41 24.01 -10.12
CA ARG A 175 -11.14 22.88 -9.55
C ARG A 175 -11.13 22.87 -8.02
N ILE A 176 -9.98 23.15 -7.39
CA ILE A 176 -9.86 23.30 -5.93
C ILE A 176 -10.81 24.39 -5.43
N ASN A 177 -10.86 25.54 -6.10
CA ASN A 177 -11.73 26.65 -5.72
C ASN A 177 -13.22 26.33 -5.89
N GLN A 178 -13.59 25.58 -6.94
CA GLN A 178 -14.95 25.08 -7.09
C GLN A 178 -15.37 24.20 -5.91
N ILE A 179 -14.55 23.24 -5.52
CA ILE A 179 -14.84 22.34 -4.39
C ILE A 179 -14.94 23.12 -3.08
N LYS A 180 -14.07 24.12 -2.85
CA LYS A 180 -14.17 25.00 -1.67
C LYS A 180 -15.49 25.76 -1.61
N ALA A 181 -15.93 26.32 -2.74
CA ALA A 181 -17.22 27.02 -2.81
C ALA A 181 -18.42 26.07 -2.62
N GLU A 182 -18.32 24.82 -3.07
CA GLU A 182 -19.33 23.78 -2.82
C GLU A 182 -19.42 23.44 -1.32
N ILE A 183 -18.28 23.33 -0.63
CA ILE A 183 -18.21 23.06 0.82
C ILE A 183 -18.91 24.17 1.63
N GLU A 184 -18.70 25.43 1.26
CA GLU A 184 -19.32 26.57 1.95
C GLU A 184 -20.84 26.62 1.76
N LYS A 185 -21.33 26.17 0.61
CA LYS A 185 -22.76 26.20 0.26
C LYS A 185 -23.55 25.02 0.81
N THR A 186 -22.92 23.87 1.02
CA THR A 186 -23.63 22.70 1.52
C THR A 186 -23.94 22.82 3.01
N THR A 187 -25.12 22.35 3.40
CA THR A 187 -25.57 22.30 4.81
C THR A 187 -25.47 20.89 5.40
N SER A 188 -25.19 19.89 4.57
CA SER A 188 -25.03 18.49 4.96
C SER A 188 -23.62 18.22 5.43
N ASP A 189 -23.46 17.81 6.69
CA ASP A 189 -22.14 17.50 7.27
C ASP A 189 -21.47 16.32 6.57
N TRP A 190 -22.27 15.34 6.11
CA TRP A 190 -21.78 14.22 5.32
C TRP A 190 -21.20 14.71 3.98
N ASP A 191 -21.89 15.59 3.26
CA ASP A 191 -21.37 16.13 1.99
C ASP A 191 -20.13 16.99 2.21
N LYS A 192 -20.08 17.77 3.29
CA LYS A 192 -18.88 18.54 3.66
C LYS A 192 -17.68 17.62 3.86
N GLU A 193 -17.84 16.55 4.62
CA GLU A 193 -16.76 15.59 4.86
C GLU A 193 -16.26 14.99 3.53
N LYS A 194 -17.19 14.60 2.64
CA LYS A 194 -16.83 13.98 1.36
C LYS A 194 -16.23 14.96 0.35
N LEU A 195 -16.63 16.22 0.37
CA LEU A 195 -15.99 17.27 -0.41
C LEU A 195 -14.61 17.64 0.15
N GLN A 196 -14.44 17.63 1.47
CA GLN A 196 -13.15 17.82 2.13
C GLN A 196 -12.16 16.71 1.78
N GLU A 197 -12.59 15.44 1.74
CA GLU A 197 -11.77 14.31 1.27
C GLU A 197 -11.25 14.55 -0.16
N ARG A 198 -12.15 14.96 -1.08
CA ARG A 198 -11.79 15.25 -2.47
C ARG A 198 -10.84 16.44 -2.57
N LEU A 199 -11.13 17.51 -1.84
CA LEU A 199 -10.28 18.70 -1.77
C LEU A 199 -8.88 18.34 -1.27
N ALA A 200 -8.79 17.52 -0.23
CA ALA A 200 -7.52 17.10 0.35
C ALA A 200 -6.72 16.26 -0.65
N LYS A 201 -7.36 15.34 -1.38
CA LYS A 201 -6.71 14.53 -2.42
C LYS A 201 -6.18 15.38 -3.60
N LEU A 202 -6.85 16.48 -3.93
CA LEU A 202 -6.47 17.36 -5.03
C LEU A 202 -5.47 18.46 -4.63
N ALA A 203 -5.57 18.98 -3.40
CA ALA A 203 -4.75 20.08 -2.88
C ALA A 203 -3.54 19.61 -2.07
N GLY A 204 -3.58 18.40 -1.51
CA GLY A 204 -2.58 17.86 -0.59
C GLY A 204 -1.24 17.52 -1.24
N GLY A 205 -1.24 17.37 -2.57
CA GLY A 205 -0.07 16.95 -3.33
C GLY A 205 0.49 15.60 -2.87
N VAL A 206 1.61 15.22 -3.44
CA VAL A 206 2.38 14.04 -3.07
C VAL A 206 3.77 14.50 -2.63
N ALA A 207 4.18 14.12 -1.42
CA ALA A 207 5.56 14.24 -0.98
C ALA A 207 6.35 13.04 -1.50
N VAL A 208 7.37 13.29 -2.30
CA VAL A 208 8.27 12.29 -2.86
C VAL A 208 9.60 12.38 -2.10
N ILE A 209 9.94 11.33 -1.36
CA ILE A 209 11.25 11.15 -0.75
C ILE A 209 12.10 10.37 -1.75
N LYS A 210 13.12 11.00 -2.32
CA LYS A 210 14.09 10.35 -3.21
C LYS A 210 15.28 9.91 -2.37
N VAL A 211 15.49 8.61 -2.29
CA VAL A 211 16.57 8.02 -1.50
C VAL A 211 17.80 7.89 -2.38
N GLY A 212 18.91 8.45 -1.95
CA GLY A 212 20.21 8.33 -2.61
C GLY A 212 21.16 7.43 -1.84
N ALA A 213 22.05 6.75 -2.57
CA ALA A 213 23.10 5.92 -1.98
C ALA A 213 24.28 5.76 -2.96
N ALA A 214 25.44 5.31 -2.44
CA ALA A 214 26.64 5.13 -3.25
C ALA A 214 26.65 3.80 -4.03
N THR A 215 25.89 2.80 -3.55
CA THR A 215 25.78 1.48 -4.18
C THR A 215 24.33 1.04 -4.30
N GLU A 216 24.02 0.18 -5.27
CA GLU A 216 22.65 -0.33 -5.49
C GLU A 216 22.12 -1.13 -4.30
N THR A 217 22.98 -1.92 -3.65
CA THR A 217 22.59 -2.71 -2.46
C THR A 217 22.22 -1.80 -1.29
N GLU A 218 23.02 -0.76 -1.04
CA GLU A 218 22.71 0.25 -0.02
C GLU A 218 21.44 1.02 -0.37
N LEU A 219 21.26 1.40 -1.64
CA LEU A 219 20.07 2.10 -2.11
C LEU A 219 18.79 1.33 -1.79
N LYS A 220 18.76 0.04 -2.14
CA LYS A 220 17.58 -0.82 -1.92
C LYS A 220 17.24 -0.94 -0.44
N GLU A 221 18.24 -1.23 0.39
CA GLU A 221 18.06 -1.36 1.83
C GLU A 221 17.65 -0.03 2.50
N LYS A 222 18.30 1.08 2.13
CA LYS A 222 17.99 2.41 2.67
C LYS A 222 16.58 2.85 2.26
N LYS A 223 16.19 2.57 1.01
CA LYS A 223 14.83 2.82 0.50
C LYS A 223 13.80 2.01 1.27
N HIS A 224 13.99 0.70 1.43
CA HIS A 224 13.09 -0.16 2.21
C HIS A 224 12.92 0.36 3.65
N ARG A 225 14.02 0.75 4.29
CA ARG A 225 13.97 1.33 5.65
C ARG A 225 13.18 2.63 5.71
N MET A 226 13.26 3.49 4.69
CA MET A 226 12.44 4.70 4.61
C MET A 226 10.95 4.37 4.39
N GLU A 227 10.64 3.35 3.59
CA GLU A 227 9.26 2.88 3.38
C GLU A 227 8.63 2.34 4.66
N ASP A 228 9.39 1.56 5.43
CA ASP A 228 8.98 1.08 6.75
C ASP A 228 8.75 2.24 7.71
N ALA A 229 9.64 3.24 7.73
CA ALA A 229 9.49 4.43 8.57
C ALA A 229 8.25 5.25 8.21
N VAL A 230 7.96 5.43 6.91
CA VAL A 230 6.73 6.10 6.44
C VAL A 230 5.49 5.33 6.88
N SER A 231 5.50 4.00 6.72
CA SER A 231 4.39 3.13 7.11
C SER A 231 4.14 3.14 8.62
N ALA A 232 5.21 3.07 9.41
CA ALA A 232 5.14 3.16 10.88
C ALA A 232 4.60 4.53 11.33
N THR A 233 5.07 5.62 10.71
CA THR A 233 4.61 6.97 11.04
C THR A 233 3.13 7.15 10.70
N ARG A 234 2.67 6.65 9.54
CA ARG A 234 1.24 6.66 9.18
C ARG A 234 0.41 5.90 10.21
N ALA A 235 0.81 4.69 10.56
CA ALA A 235 0.15 3.87 11.56
C ALA A 235 0.10 4.56 12.95
N ALA A 236 1.14 5.29 13.32
CA ALA A 236 1.23 6.03 14.58
C ALA A 236 0.28 7.25 14.60
N VAL A 237 0.10 7.92 13.46
CA VAL A 237 -0.86 9.03 13.34
C VAL A 237 -2.30 8.55 13.42
N GLU A 238 -2.58 7.32 12.99
CA GLU A 238 -3.93 6.73 12.98
C GLU A 238 -4.40 6.25 14.36
N GLU A 239 -3.62 5.39 15.03
CA GLU A 239 -4.01 4.74 16.30
C GLU A 239 -3.13 5.15 17.49
N GLY A 240 -2.22 6.10 17.32
CA GLY A 240 -1.29 6.55 18.35
C GLY A 240 -0.06 5.65 18.50
N ILE A 241 0.66 5.87 19.59
CA ILE A 241 1.92 5.17 19.93
C ILE A 241 1.83 4.50 21.29
N VAL A 242 2.63 3.45 21.47
CA VAL A 242 2.79 2.69 22.71
C VAL A 242 4.27 2.51 23.08
N PRO A 243 4.58 2.20 24.35
CA PRO A 243 5.93 1.81 24.77
C PRO A 243 6.46 0.64 23.92
N GLY A 244 7.56 0.86 23.21
CA GLY A 244 8.07 -0.11 22.24
C GLY A 244 8.91 -1.23 22.85
N GLY A 245 9.69 -1.91 22.01
CA GLY A 245 10.63 -2.97 22.44
C GLY A 245 9.94 -4.18 23.06
N GLY A 246 8.67 -4.43 22.72
CA GLY A 246 7.86 -5.50 23.31
C GLY A 246 7.41 -5.25 24.75
N ALA A 247 7.76 -4.12 25.38
CA ALA A 247 7.39 -3.81 26.77
C ALA A 247 5.87 -3.74 26.96
N VAL A 248 5.16 -3.10 26.02
CA VAL A 248 3.69 -3.00 26.06
C VAL A 248 3.00 -4.37 26.04
N LEU A 249 3.53 -5.36 25.32
CA LEU A 249 2.97 -6.71 25.28
C LEU A 249 3.12 -7.41 26.63
N VAL A 250 4.31 -7.32 27.24
CA VAL A 250 4.57 -7.87 28.58
C VAL A 250 3.68 -7.22 29.64
N HIS A 251 3.49 -5.90 29.58
CA HIS A 251 2.58 -5.20 30.51
C HIS A 251 1.12 -5.55 30.30
N SER A 252 0.74 -5.96 29.09
CA SER A 252 -0.64 -6.34 28.74
C SER A 252 -1.03 -7.72 29.30
N ILE A 253 -0.05 -8.53 29.74
CA ILE A 253 -0.30 -9.84 30.37
C ILE A 253 -1.25 -9.73 31.58
N LYS A 254 -1.14 -8.66 32.37
CA LYS A 254 -2.00 -8.43 33.56
C LYS A 254 -3.48 -8.32 33.20
N ALA A 255 -3.82 -7.97 31.96
CA ALA A 255 -5.22 -7.93 31.51
C ALA A 255 -5.86 -9.33 31.49
N LEU A 256 -5.05 -10.39 31.29
CA LEU A 256 -5.51 -11.77 31.26
C LEU A 256 -5.91 -12.31 32.64
N ASP A 257 -5.45 -11.68 33.73
CA ASP A 257 -5.73 -12.13 35.12
C ASP A 257 -7.21 -12.00 35.49
N ASN A 258 -7.94 -11.12 34.79
CA ASN A 258 -9.36 -10.90 35.03
C ASN A 258 -10.28 -11.85 34.24
N MET A 259 -9.71 -12.72 33.39
CA MET A 259 -10.50 -13.65 32.59
C MET A 259 -10.97 -14.83 33.43
N LYS A 260 -12.30 -15.05 33.47
CA LYS A 260 -12.92 -16.19 34.15
C LYS A 260 -13.12 -17.33 33.15
N VAL A 261 -12.13 -18.20 33.04
CA VAL A 261 -12.10 -19.34 32.12
C VAL A 261 -11.70 -20.62 32.86
N SER A 262 -12.07 -21.79 32.34
CA SER A 262 -11.74 -23.09 32.90
C SER A 262 -11.45 -24.12 31.81
N GLY A 263 -10.91 -25.29 32.19
CA GLY A 263 -10.57 -26.35 31.24
C GLY A 263 -9.62 -25.87 30.13
N ASP A 264 -9.90 -26.23 28.88
CA ASP A 264 -9.07 -25.91 27.72
C ASP A 264 -9.00 -24.41 27.41
N GLU A 265 -10.04 -23.64 27.75
CA GLU A 265 -10.01 -22.18 27.61
C GLU A 265 -8.94 -21.55 28.52
N ALA A 266 -8.75 -22.09 29.73
CA ALA A 266 -7.69 -21.64 30.63
C ALA A 266 -6.31 -21.95 30.06
N THR A 267 -6.13 -23.12 29.42
CA THR A 267 -4.91 -23.46 28.68
C THR A 267 -4.65 -22.47 27.55
N GLY A 268 -5.68 -22.10 26.78
CA GLY A 268 -5.59 -21.08 25.73
C GLY A 268 -5.12 -19.72 26.25
N VAL A 269 -5.65 -19.26 27.40
CA VAL A 269 -5.19 -18.02 28.04
C VAL A 269 -3.71 -18.11 28.46
N GLN A 270 -3.26 -19.28 28.95
CA GLN A 270 -1.84 -19.47 29.30
C GLN A 270 -0.92 -19.46 28.08
N LEU A 271 -1.36 -19.98 26.93
CA LEU A 271 -0.60 -19.89 25.67
C LEU A 271 -0.39 -18.43 25.26
N VAL A 272 -1.44 -17.62 25.27
CA VAL A 272 -1.34 -16.19 24.94
C VAL A 272 -0.44 -15.48 25.94
N ARG A 273 -0.59 -15.75 27.24
CA ARG A 273 0.25 -15.19 28.31
C ARG A 273 1.74 -15.42 28.05
N ARG A 274 2.10 -16.65 27.70
CA ARG A 274 3.49 -17.02 27.39
C ARG A 274 3.97 -16.36 26.10
N ALA A 275 3.14 -16.32 25.06
CA ALA A 275 3.48 -15.75 23.76
C ALA A 275 3.73 -14.23 23.80
N LEU A 276 3.02 -13.49 24.65
CA LEU A 276 3.21 -12.04 24.81
C LEU A 276 4.62 -11.64 25.29
N GLU A 277 5.36 -12.57 25.89
CA GLU A 277 6.74 -12.35 26.34
C GLU A 277 7.78 -12.49 25.21
N GLU A 278 7.44 -13.24 24.16
CA GLU A 278 8.39 -13.64 23.11
C GLU A 278 9.01 -12.45 22.35
N PRO A 279 8.26 -11.39 21.99
CA PRO A 279 8.86 -10.28 21.26
C PRO A 279 9.96 -9.57 22.05
N LEU A 280 9.73 -9.25 23.33
CA LEU A 280 10.76 -8.67 24.19
C LEU A 280 11.94 -9.64 24.36
N ARG A 281 11.66 -10.91 24.62
CA ARG A 281 12.69 -11.94 24.80
C ARG A 281 13.59 -12.07 23.58
N GLN A 282 13.01 -12.10 22.38
CA GLN A 282 13.76 -12.23 21.14
C GLN A 282 14.63 -11.00 20.88
N ILE A 283 14.11 -9.79 21.11
CA ILE A 283 14.88 -8.55 20.97
C ILE A 283 16.09 -8.56 21.90
N VAL A 284 15.87 -8.92 23.17
CA VAL A 284 16.91 -8.96 24.21
C VAL A 284 17.99 -10.01 23.90
N ASN A 285 17.57 -11.21 23.48
CA ASN A 285 18.49 -12.29 23.09
C ASN A 285 19.34 -11.89 21.86
N ASN A 286 18.73 -11.27 20.85
CA ASN A 286 19.46 -10.76 19.68
C ASN A 286 20.48 -9.68 20.05
N ALA A 287 20.23 -8.92 21.12
CA ALA A 287 21.14 -7.93 21.67
C ALA A 287 22.21 -8.53 22.61
N GLY A 288 22.25 -9.85 22.80
CA GLY A 288 23.26 -10.55 23.60
C GLY A 288 22.97 -10.60 25.11
N TRP A 289 21.76 -10.25 25.54
CA TRP A 289 21.33 -10.28 26.94
C TRP A 289 20.44 -11.50 27.23
N GLU A 290 20.24 -11.84 28.51
CA GLU A 290 19.37 -12.97 28.89
C GLU A 290 17.89 -12.53 28.92
N GLY A 291 17.12 -13.02 27.93
CA GLY A 291 15.74 -12.61 27.71
C GLY A 291 14.78 -12.96 28.85
N SER A 292 14.96 -14.08 29.56
CA SER A 292 14.06 -14.52 30.62
C SER A 292 14.12 -13.59 31.84
N VAL A 293 15.32 -13.19 32.24
CA VAL A 293 15.64 -12.28 33.34
C VAL A 293 15.12 -10.88 33.01
N VAL A 294 15.33 -10.41 31.78
CA VAL A 294 14.83 -9.10 31.36
C VAL A 294 13.31 -9.07 31.33
N VAL A 295 12.67 -10.07 30.73
CA VAL A 295 11.20 -10.19 30.70
C VAL A 295 10.63 -10.18 32.11
N GLU A 296 11.17 -11.01 33.01
CA GLU A 296 10.68 -11.12 34.38
C GLU A 296 10.81 -9.79 35.13
N LYS A 297 11.94 -9.09 34.95
CA LYS A 297 12.12 -7.75 35.51
C LYS A 297 11.11 -6.75 34.95
N VAL A 298 10.88 -6.74 33.63
CA VAL A 298 9.93 -5.82 32.98
C VAL A 298 8.48 -6.03 33.45
N LYS A 299 8.05 -7.26 33.75
CA LYS A 299 6.72 -7.54 34.34
C LYS A 299 6.49 -6.83 35.67
N GLY A 300 7.55 -6.72 36.47
CA GLY A 300 7.54 -6.06 37.78
C GLY A 300 7.62 -4.54 37.71
N LEU A 301 8.03 -3.96 36.58
CA LEU A 301 8.17 -2.51 36.43
C LEU A 301 6.82 -1.80 36.24
N PRO A 302 6.76 -0.48 36.54
CA PRO A 302 5.61 0.36 36.20
C PRO A 302 5.27 0.33 34.71
N LYS A 303 4.00 0.55 34.39
CA LYS A 303 3.53 0.68 32.99
C LYS A 303 4.36 1.74 32.25
N GLY A 304 4.80 1.41 31.04
CA GLY A 304 5.61 2.30 30.20
C GLY A 304 7.13 2.18 30.39
N GLN A 305 7.59 1.48 31.44
CA GLN A 305 9.00 1.14 31.59
C GLN A 305 9.34 -0.19 30.90
N GLY A 306 10.52 -0.26 30.30
CA GLY A 306 11.00 -1.46 29.60
C GLY A 306 12.52 -1.54 29.65
N PHE A 307 13.08 -2.24 28.67
CA PHE A 307 14.53 -2.41 28.53
C PHE A 307 15.00 -1.85 27.20
N ASP A 308 15.88 -0.87 27.23
CA ASP A 308 16.57 -0.37 26.04
C ASP A 308 17.70 -1.36 25.69
N ALA A 309 17.43 -2.22 24.70
CA ALA A 309 18.37 -3.24 24.27
C ALA A 309 19.66 -2.68 23.63
N ASN A 310 19.65 -1.43 23.16
CA ASN A 310 20.85 -0.79 22.61
C ASN A 310 21.81 -0.35 23.71
N LYS A 311 21.27 0.10 24.85
CA LYS A 311 22.07 0.60 25.99
C LYS A 311 22.25 -0.41 27.12
N GLY A 312 21.40 -1.44 27.18
CA GLY A 312 21.39 -2.41 28.28
C GLY A 312 20.77 -1.89 29.58
N GLU A 313 19.85 -0.91 29.49
CA GLU A 313 19.31 -0.20 30.66
C GLU A 313 17.79 -0.29 30.75
N TYR A 314 17.26 -0.27 31.97
CA TYR A 314 15.81 -0.16 32.21
C TYR A 314 15.39 1.30 32.24
N THR A 315 14.43 1.69 31.42
CA THR A 315 14.05 3.09 31.23
C THR A 315 12.56 3.25 30.91
N ASP A 316 12.08 4.49 30.98
CA ASP A 316 10.80 4.90 30.41
C ASP A 316 10.94 4.89 28.88
N MET A 317 10.26 3.96 28.22
CA MET A 317 10.45 3.69 26.80
C MET A 317 10.06 4.88 25.93
N VAL A 318 8.98 5.59 26.31
CA VAL A 318 8.50 6.75 25.57
C VAL A 318 9.48 7.92 25.71
N LYS A 319 9.96 8.18 26.93
CA LYS A 319 10.99 9.22 27.15
C LYS A 319 12.31 8.90 26.46
N ALA A 320 12.65 7.63 26.34
CA ALA A 320 13.83 7.16 25.61
C ALA A 320 13.65 7.20 24.07
N GLY A 321 12.44 7.52 23.57
CA GLY A 321 12.12 7.54 22.14
C GLY A 321 11.91 6.15 21.53
N ILE A 322 11.79 5.10 22.35
CA ILE A 322 11.55 3.72 21.92
C ILE A 322 10.05 3.48 21.94
N VAL A 323 9.41 3.79 20.81
CA VAL A 323 7.95 3.75 20.66
C VAL A 323 7.57 2.93 19.44
N ASP A 324 6.47 2.20 19.57
CA ASP A 324 5.88 1.44 18.47
C ASP A 324 4.49 2.00 18.13
N PRO A 325 4.05 1.99 16.87
CA PRO A 325 2.68 2.35 16.52
C PRO A 325 1.67 1.36 17.12
N THR A 326 0.63 1.85 17.81
CA THR A 326 -0.39 1.00 18.45
C THR A 326 -1.00 0.01 17.45
N LYS A 327 -1.31 0.48 16.24
CA LYS A 327 -1.90 -0.32 15.15
C LYS A 327 -1.04 -1.53 14.81
N VAL A 328 0.29 -1.37 14.75
CA VAL A 328 1.22 -2.44 14.40
C VAL A 328 1.23 -3.50 15.50
N THR A 329 1.38 -3.09 16.77
CA THR A 329 1.41 -4.02 17.91
C THR A 329 0.13 -4.84 18.01
N ARG A 330 -1.04 -4.19 17.89
CA ARG A 330 -2.35 -4.86 17.93
C ARG A 330 -2.55 -5.80 16.74
N SER A 331 -2.24 -5.34 15.54
CA SER A 331 -2.43 -6.13 14.31
C SER A 331 -1.52 -7.37 14.29
N ALA A 332 -0.27 -7.23 14.73
CA ALA A 332 0.65 -8.36 14.84
C ALA A 332 0.11 -9.45 15.77
N LEU A 333 -0.36 -9.07 16.96
CA LEU A 333 -0.93 -10.01 17.92
C LEU A 333 -2.21 -10.69 17.37
N GLN A 334 -3.12 -9.92 16.78
CA GLN A 334 -4.37 -10.45 16.24
C GLN A 334 -4.15 -11.41 15.07
N ASN A 335 -3.27 -11.05 14.13
CA ASN A 335 -2.96 -11.90 12.98
C ASN A 335 -2.25 -13.19 13.44
N ALA A 336 -1.29 -13.10 14.36
CA ALA A 336 -0.62 -14.26 14.91
C ALA A 336 -1.60 -15.21 15.62
N ALA A 337 -2.47 -14.67 16.48
CA ALA A 337 -3.49 -15.46 17.16
C ALA A 337 -4.49 -16.10 16.17
N SER A 338 -4.89 -15.37 15.12
CA SER A 338 -5.81 -15.87 14.09
C SER A 338 -5.23 -17.08 13.35
N ILE A 339 -3.97 -17.03 12.94
CA ILE A 339 -3.32 -18.15 12.24
C ILE A 339 -3.04 -19.30 13.20
N ALA A 340 -2.56 -19.02 14.40
CA ALA A 340 -2.30 -20.06 15.41
C ALA A 340 -3.57 -20.84 15.77
N ALA A 341 -4.71 -20.16 15.97
CA ALA A 341 -5.98 -20.83 16.26
C ALA A 341 -6.40 -21.76 15.11
N MET A 342 -6.28 -21.30 13.86
CA MET A 342 -6.59 -22.10 12.67
C MET A 342 -5.71 -23.38 12.61
N LEU A 343 -4.40 -23.22 12.81
CA LEU A 343 -3.46 -24.34 12.82
C LEU A 343 -3.73 -25.35 13.93
N LEU A 344 -4.02 -24.87 15.15
CA LEU A 344 -4.33 -25.74 16.30
C LEU A 344 -5.60 -26.58 16.09
N THR A 345 -6.54 -26.09 15.27
CA THR A 345 -7.78 -26.80 14.90
C THR A 345 -7.66 -27.63 13.62
N THR A 346 -6.47 -27.70 13.00
CA THR A 346 -6.27 -28.43 11.76
C THR A 346 -6.06 -29.92 12.04
N GLU A 347 -7.11 -30.71 11.84
CA GLU A 347 -7.07 -32.18 12.02
C GLU A 347 -6.49 -32.92 10.81
N ALA A 348 -6.59 -32.35 9.60
CA ALA A 348 -6.10 -32.98 8.38
C ALA A 348 -5.62 -31.92 7.37
N LEU A 349 -4.65 -32.32 6.55
CA LEU A 349 -4.10 -31.51 5.46
C LEU A 349 -4.07 -32.35 4.18
N VAL A 350 -4.65 -31.82 3.11
CA VAL A 350 -4.56 -32.40 1.76
C VAL A 350 -3.56 -31.58 0.97
N SER A 351 -2.57 -32.24 0.38
CA SER A 351 -1.54 -31.60 -0.44
C SER A 351 -1.36 -32.37 -1.74
N ASP A 352 -0.88 -31.68 -2.77
CA ASP A 352 -0.48 -32.32 -4.01
C ASP A 352 0.68 -33.28 -3.75
N ILE A 353 0.65 -34.44 -4.41
CA ILE A 353 1.77 -35.37 -4.38
C ILE A 353 2.97 -34.65 -4.98
N PRO A 354 4.14 -34.59 -4.29
CA PRO A 354 5.32 -33.92 -4.81
C PRO A 354 5.66 -34.42 -6.22
N GLU A 355 5.71 -33.51 -7.19
CA GLU A 355 6.08 -33.86 -8.55
C GLU A 355 7.52 -34.40 -8.58
N LYS A 356 7.71 -35.55 -9.24
CA LYS A 356 9.05 -36.04 -9.55
C LYS A 356 9.65 -35.12 -10.60
N LYS A 357 10.46 -34.15 -10.16
CA LYS A 357 11.27 -33.35 -11.09
C LYS A 357 12.11 -34.30 -11.95
N PRO A 358 12.04 -34.26 -13.29
CA PRO A 358 12.97 -35.00 -14.12
C PRO A 358 14.39 -34.58 -13.71
N ALA A 359 15.29 -35.56 -13.57
CA ALA A 359 16.70 -35.28 -13.32
C ALA A 359 17.17 -34.27 -14.35
N ALA A 360 17.63 -33.10 -13.90
CA ALA A 360 18.26 -32.14 -14.78
C ALA A 360 19.36 -32.88 -15.55
N PRO A 361 19.43 -32.78 -16.89
CA PRO A 361 20.46 -33.45 -17.65
C PRO A 361 21.81 -33.05 -17.07
N ALA A 362 22.59 -34.06 -16.66
CA ALA A 362 23.93 -33.86 -16.16
C ALA A 362 24.70 -33.00 -17.18
N PRO A 363 25.39 -31.94 -16.76
CA PRO A 363 26.19 -31.15 -17.69
C PRO A 363 27.20 -32.08 -18.36
N SER A 364 27.11 -32.16 -19.68
CA SER A 364 28.10 -32.86 -20.52
C SER A 364 29.46 -32.28 -20.20
N MET A 365 30.36 -33.09 -19.63
CA MET A 365 31.76 -32.68 -19.51
C MET A 365 32.31 -32.42 -20.91
N PRO A 366 33.08 -31.34 -21.12
CA PRO A 366 33.81 -31.16 -22.36
C PRO A 366 34.83 -32.29 -22.50
N ASP A 367 34.75 -33.02 -23.61
CA ASP A 367 35.83 -33.89 -24.04
C ASP A 367 37.08 -33.01 -24.29
N TYR A 368 38.18 -33.39 -23.65
CA TYR A 368 39.49 -32.75 -23.77
C TYR A 368 40.06 -32.88 -25.19
#